data_AF-A0A7X6XV76-F1
#
_entry.id   AF-A0A7X6XV76-F1
#
_cell.length_a   1.000
_cell.length_b   1.000
_cell.length_c   1.000
_cell.angle_alpha   90.00
_cell.angle_beta   90.00
_cell.angle_gamma   90.00
#
_symmetry.space_group_name_H-M   'P 1'
#
loop_
_entity.id
_entity.type
_entity.pdbx_description
1 polymer ?
#
loop_
_entity_poly.entity_id
_entity_poly.type
_entity_poly.pdbx_seq_one_letter_code
_entity_poly.pdbx_strand_id
1 'polypeptide(L)'
;MGDESNAIVFPKLLIDENDVAASHAASVGRPNEEHIYYLQSRGLSKKDAMRLLLKGYLLPITEGIQDLKIKEALIEEIEMKVDAL
;
A
#
# COMPACT_ATOMS: atom_id res chain seq x y z
N MET A 1 -9.12 -7.37 0.33
CA MET A 1 -9.93 -6.40 -0.44
C MET A 1 -11.26 -7.06 -0.73
N GLY A 2 -12.37 -6.45 -0.33
CA GLY A 2 -13.70 -7.02 -0.51
C GLY A 2 -14.75 -6.13 0.14
N ASP A 3 -16.03 -6.32 -0.17
CA ASP A 3 -17.08 -5.45 0.37
C ASP A 3 -17.22 -5.55 1.90
N GLU A 4 -16.71 -6.62 2.50
CA GLU A 4 -16.63 -6.80 3.96
C GLU A 4 -15.29 -6.40 4.58
N SER A 5 -14.38 -5.74 3.84
CA SER A 5 -13.11 -5.27 4.43
C SER A 5 -13.31 -4.03 5.29
N ASN A 6 -12.76 -4.04 6.50
CA ASN A 6 -12.79 -2.91 7.42
C ASN A 6 -11.37 -2.39 7.71
N ALA A 7 -11.22 -1.07 7.83
CA ALA A 7 -9.98 -0.41 8.22
C ALA A 7 -10.31 0.71 9.20
N ILE A 8 -9.66 0.70 10.36
CA ILE A 8 -9.85 1.69 11.41
C ILE A 8 -8.49 2.33 11.70
N VAL A 9 -8.42 3.66 11.66
CA VAL A 9 -7.20 4.42 11.93
C VAL A 9 -7.45 5.41 13.06
N PHE A 10 -6.66 5.33 14.12
CA PHE A 10 -6.75 6.19 15.30
C PHE A 10 -5.46 6.99 15.48
N PRO A 11 -5.29 8.10 14.73
CA PRO A 11 -4.10 8.91 14.88
C PRO A 11 -4.12 9.69 16.19
N LYS A 12 -3.00 9.70 16.91
CA LYS A 12 -2.82 10.49 18.14
C LYS A 12 -1.51 11.27 18.08
N LEU A 13 -1.58 12.55 18.39
CA LEU A 13 -0.44 13.40 18.68
C LEU A 13 -0.47 13.70 20.18
N LEU A 14 0.60 13.37 20.88
CA LEU A 14 0.84 13.76 22.27
C LEU A 14 2.04 14.71 22.24
N ILE A 15 1.80 15.99 22.54
CA ILE A 15 2.79 17.06 22.43
C ILE A 15 2.86 17.76 23.79
N ASP A 16 4.06 17.79 24.37
CA ASP A 16 4.33 18.42 25.67
C ASP A 16 5.15 19.73 25.52
N GLU A 17 5.43 20.14 24.27
CA GLU A 17 6.27 21.28 23.93
C GLU A 17 5.49 22.39 23.21
N ASN A 18 5.86 23.64 23.49
CA ASN A 18 5.10 24.81 23.05
C ASN A 18 5.45 25.31 21.64
N ASP A 19 6.60 24.93 21.08
CA ASP A 19 7.11 25.50 19.82
C ASP A 19 7.41 24.38 18.80
N VAL A 20 6.36 23.64 18.43
CA VAL A 20 6.46 22.55 17.46
C VAL A 20 5.40 22.66 16.37
N ALA A 21 5.79 22.31 15.14
CA ALA A 21 4.85 22.05 14.06
C ALA A 21 4.62 20.53 13.95
N ALA A 22 3.40 20.09 14.23
CA ALA A 22 3.00 18.69 14.11
C ALA A 22 1.74 18.57 13.27
N SER A 23 1.72 17.59 12.37
CA SER A 23 0.54 17.24 11.59
C SER A 23 0.44 15.72 11.48
N HIS A 24 -0.77 15.23 11.24
CA HIS A 24 -0.99 13.84 10.91
C HIS A 24 -2.02 13.72 9.79
N ALA A 25 -1.82 12.74 8.91
CA ALA A 25 -2.76 12.41 7.85
C ALA A 25 -2.86 10.90 7.73
N ALA A 26 -4.08 10.41 7.57
CA ALA A 26 -4.37 9.02 7.27
C ALA A 26 -5.32 8.96 6.07
N SER A 27 -5.05 8.06 5.14
CA SER A 27 -5.91 7.81 3.99
C SER A 27 -6.33 6.34 3.98
N VAL A 28 -7.63 6.11 3.81
CA VAL A 28 -8.20 4.79 3.59
C VAL A 28 -8.98 4.85 2.29
N GLY A 29 -8.76 3.88 1.41
CA GLY A 29 -9.41 3.87 0.10
C GLY A 29 -9.35 2.51 -0.57
N ARG A 30 -10.20 2.36 -1.58
CA ARG A 30 -10.14 1.24 -2.54
C ARG A 30 -9.19 1.61 -3.70
N PRO A 31 -8.67 0.63 -4.44
CA PRO A 31 -7.94 0.88 -5.68
C PRO A 31 -8.78 1.72 -6.63
N ASN A 32 -8.13 2.66 -7.32
CA ASN A 32 -8.81 3.49 -8.31
C ASN A 32 -9.31 2.63 -9.48
N GLU A 33 -10.62 2.59 -9.67
CA GLU A 33 -11.24 1.82 -10.76
C GLU A 33 -10.85 2.34 -12.14
N GLU A 34 -10.55 3.63 -12.30
CA GLU A 34 -10.06 4.19 -13.57
C GLU A 34 -8.68 3.65 -13.94
N HIS A 35 -7.80 3.48 -12.95
CA HIS A 35 -6.48 2.89 -13.18
C HIS A 35 -6.60 1.41 -13.58
N ILE A 36 -7.50 0.67 -12.92
CA ILE A 36 -7.81 -0.71 -13.28
C ILE A 36 -8.36 -0.78 -14.70
N TYR A 37 -9.36 0.05 -15.02
CA TYR A 37 -9.95 0.12 -16.37
C TYR A 37 -8.90 0.44 -17.43
N TYR A 38 -8.03 1.41 -17.17
CA TYR A 38 -6.94 1.77 -18.07
C TYR A 38 -6.02 0.57 -18.34
N LEU A 39 -5.57 -0.13 -17.29
CA LEU A 39 -4.70 -1.30 -17.43
C LEU A 39 -5.41 -2.45 -18.17
N GLN A 40 -6.71 -2.65 -17.91
CA GLN A 40 -7.51 -3.63 -18.64
C GLN A 40 -7.63 -3.29 -20.13
N SER A 41 -7.75 -2.00 -20.48
CA SER A 41 -7.74 -1.55 -21.89
C SER A 41 -6.42 -1.84 -22.60
N ARG A 42 -5.33 -2.08 -21.85
CA ARG A 42 -4.03 -2.51 -22.35
C ARG A 42 -3.84 -4.03 -22.36
N GLY A 43 -4.89 -4.80 -22.10
CA GLY A 43 -4.91 -6.25 -22.21
C GLY A 43 -4.62 -7.01 -20.91
N LEU A 44 -4.47 -6.32 -19.79
CA LEU A 44 -4.33 -6.98 -18.48
C LEU A 44 -5.68 -7.51 -18.00
N SER A 45 -5.68 -8.68 -17.36
CA SER A 45 -6.86 -9.10 -16.61
C SER A 45 -7.08 -8.15 -15.42
N LYS A 46 -8.31 -8.07 -14.90
CA LYS A 46 -8.58 -7.27 -13.68
C LYS A 46 -7.66 -7.69 -12.52
N LYS A 47 -7.36 -8.99 -12.45
CA LYS A 47 -6.47 -9.59 -11.45
C LYS A 47 -5.04 -9.08 -11.60
N ASP A 48 -4.51 -9.12 -12.82
CA ASP A 48 -3.13 -8.70 -13.08
C ASP A 48 -2.96 -7.18 -12.96
N ALA A 49 -3.97 -6.41 -13.39
CA ALA A 49 -4.01 -4.97 -13.18
C ALA A 49 -3.99 -4.60 -11.69
N MET A 50 -4.77 -5.32 -10.88
CA MET A 50 -4.80 -5.15 -9.42
C MET A 50 -3.44 -5.46 -8.79
N ARG A 51 -2.83 -6.60 -9.15
CA ARG A 51 -1.51 -7.00 -8.65
C ARG A 51 -0.44 -5.98 -9.01
N LEU A 52 -0.44 -5.51 -10.26
CA LEU A 52 0.52 -4.51 -10.73
C LEU A 52 0.39 -3.20 -9.92
N LEU A 53 -0.84 -2.71 -9.72
CA LEU A 53 -1.07 -1.52 -8.89
C LEU A 53 -0.59 -1.74 -7.45
N LEU A 54 -0.94 -2.87 -6.82
CA LEU A 54 -0.53 -3.17 -5.45
C LEU A 54 0.99 -3.28 -5.29
N LYS A 55 1.68 -3.96 -6.22
CA LYS A 55 3.15 -4.00 -6.23
C LYS A 55 3.73 -2.59 -6.36
N GLY A 56 3.16 -1.74 -7.22
CA GLY A 56 3.55 -0.33 -7.36
C GLY A 56 3.38 0.51 -6.09
N TYR A 57 2.39 0.22 -5.25
CA TYR A 57 2.21 0.88 -3.96
C TYR A 57 3.10 0.32 -2.85
N LEU A 58 3.31 -1.00 -2.82
CA LEU A 58 3.94 -1.69 -1.69
C LEU A 58 5.46 -1.80 -1.81
N LEU A 59 5.99 -2.06 -3.01
CA LEU A 59 7.44 -2.24 -3.19
C LEU A 59 8.26 -1.00 -2.84
N PRO A 60 7.83 0.25 -3.12
CA PRO A 60 8.59 1.44 -2.71
C PRO A 60 8.81 1.56 -1.20
N ILE A 61 7.93 0.97 -0.38
CA ILE A 61 8.08 0.96 1.09
C ILE A 61 9.38 0.25 1.50
N THR A 62 9.85 -0.71 0.69
CA THR A 62 11.07 -1.48 0.95
C THR A 62 12.36 -0.68 0.68
N GLU A 63 12.28 0.47 -0.01
CA GLU A 63 13.45 1.28 -0.36
C GLU A 63 14.13 1.90 0.87
N GLY A 64 13.38 2.13 1.95
CA GLY A 64 13.91 2.63 3.22
C GLY A 64 14.66 1.60 4.06
N ILE A 65 14.65 0.32 3.68
CA ILE A 65 15.27 -0.77 4.45
C ILE A 65 16.71 -0.98 3.98
N GLN A 66 17.67 -0.71 4.87
CA GLN A 66 19.10 -0.85 4.58
C GLN A 66 19.61 -2.30 4.74
N ASP A 67 19.02 -3.06 5.67
CA ASP A 67 19.38 -4.47 5.84
C ASP A 67 18.83 -5.29 4.66
N LEU A 68 19.74 -5.82 3.85
CA LEU A 68 19.40 -6.55 2.63
C LEU A 68 18.58 -7.82 2.91
N LYS A 69 18.86 -8.53 4.02
CA LYS A 69 18.12 -9.76 4.36
C LYS A 69 16.68 -9.44 4.72
N ILE A 70 16.47 -8.37 5.49
CA ILE A 70 15.13 -7.91 5.86
C ILE A 70 14.39 -7.42 4.62
N LYS A 71 15.08 -6.66 3.75
CA LYS A 71 14.51 -6.14 2.51
C LYS A 71 14.05 -7.28 1.58
N GLU A 72 14.89 -8.27 1.34
CA GLU A 72 14.57 -9.44 0.51
C GLU A 72 13.40 -10.24 1.08
N ALA A 73 13.42 -10.54 2.39
CA ALA A 73 12.34 -11.26 3.06
C ALA A 73 10.99 -10.50 2.96
N LEU A 74 11.01 -9.17 3.08
CA LEU A 74 9.79 -8.37 2.95
C LEU A 74 9.28 -8.32 1.51
N ILE A 75 10.17 -8.22 0.51
CA ILE A 75 9.78 -8.27 -0.90
C ILE A 75 9.09 -9.61 -1.19
N GLU A 76 9.70 -10.72 -0.78
CA GLU A 76 9.14 -12.06 -1.00
C GLU A 76 7.75 -12.22 -0.34
N GLU A 77 7.60 -11.75 0.90
CA GLU A 77 6.31 -11.77 1.60
C GLU A 77 5.24 -10.92 0.90
N ILE A 78 5.62 -9.73 0.41
CA ILE A 78 4.71 -8.86 -0.36
C ILE A 78 4.26 -9.57 -1.63
N GLU A 79 5.19 -10.16 -2.39
CA GLU A 79 4.87 -10.86 -3.62
C GLU A 79 3.95 -12.05 -3.38
N MET A 80 4.26 -12.90 -2.39
CA MET A 80 3.40 -14.03 -2.02
C MET A 80 1.96 -13.60 -1.70
N LYS A 81 1.79 -12.54 -0.90
CA LYS A 81 0.44 -12.05 -0.52
C LYS A 81 -0.30 -11.42 -1.70
N VAL A 82 0.40 -10.69 -2.56
CA VAL A 82 -0.21 -10.04 -3.72
C VAL A 82 -0.58 -11.08 -4.79
N ASP A 83 0.23 -12.12 -4.97
CA ASP A 83 -0.04 -13.17 -5.95
C ASP A 83 -1.13 -14.15 -5.47
N ALA A 84 -1.38 -14.22 -4.16
CA ALA A 84 -2.49 -14.96 -3.56
C ALA A 84 -3.86 -14.28 -3.68
N LEU A 85 -3.93 -12.97 -3.96
CA LEU A 85 -5.15 -12.28 -4.43
C LEU A 85 -5.51 -12.79 -5.83
#